data_AF-A0A6L9KDT4-F1
#
_entry.id   AF-A0A6L9KDT4-F1
#
_cell.length_a   1.000
_cell.length_b   1.000
_cell.length_c   1.000
_cell.angle_alpha   90.00
_cell.angle_beta   90.00
_cell.angle_gamma   90.00
#
_symmetry.space_group_name_H-M   'P 1'
#
loop_
_entity.id
_entity.type
_entity.pdbx_description
1 polymer ?
#
loop_
_entity_poly.entity_id
_entity_poly.type
_entity_poly.pdbx_seq_one_letter_code
_entity_poly.pdbx_strand_id
1 'polypeptide(L)'
;MKHVLFLMLLIAQTALTQVKIIDSRKGDPIAFAHVIICNGKLGATSDMNGNISICDLSKMVFNDSSKFTIQHIAYENKELTLGELKKMSEIKLKERTILLQEISILPNQIYDYVLIKGLFRSYQLNNGIPKYFTDGIVEYYIPKKGNGFSFCLLEHRSFRNVKLIESIKNRSISMVMKLAGIPYIESGILLNDIKSKYSLNEIGTGKEIILLQSKVGFIKENPEKQFVQIFIDKVAPNNELIKSLFGYTSRIKNINLTENYLCKDFKNLSKNLLESRKEYRKLYFKNNKDMEEEEIEGIHEFFTMDITYITKKQFKTIKTETDTSLKESHSYESEYWINLPKENNFPPLSQQIENELYKTLIMY
;
A
#
# COMPACT_ATOMS: atom_id res chain seq x y z
N MET A 1 -17.10 44.71 -0.73
CA MET A 1 -18.16 43.67 -0.71
C MET A 1 -18.22 42.82 -1.99
N LYS A 2 -18.32 43.39 -3.22
CA LYS A 2 -18.36 42.58 -4.46
C LYS A 2 -17.17 41.62 -4.65
N HIS A 3 -15.95 42.06 -4.34
CA HIS A 3 -14.75 41.20 -4.44
C HIS A 3 -14.70 40.09 -3.39
N VAL A 4 -15.27 40.32 -2.20
CA VAL A 4 -15.38 39.31 -1.14
C VAL A 4 -16.44 38.26 -1.51
N LEU A 5 -17.57 38.69 -2.09
CA LEU A 5 -18.61 37.79 -2.57
C LEU A 5 -18.13 36.92 -3.74
N PHE A 6 -17.36 37.51 -4.68
CA PHE A 6 -16.74 36.79 -5.80
C PHE A 6 -15.69 35.77 -5.33
N LEU A 7 -14.88 36.13 -4.33
CA LEU A 7 -13.93 35.21 -3.70
C LEU A 7 -14.65 34.06 -2.98
N MET A 8 -15.73 34.34 -2.24
CA MET A 8 -16.56 33.30 -1.63
C MET A 8 -17.21 32.36 -2.66
N LEU A 9 -17.64 32.89 -3.81
CA LEU A 9 -18.20 32.09 -4.91
C LEU A 9 -17.15 31.19 -5.57
N LEU A 10 -15.92 31.67 -5.76
CA LEU A 10 -14.80 30.87 -6.27
C LEU A 10 -14.40 29.76 -5.28
N ILE A 11 -14.37 30.05 -3.98
CA ILE A 11 -14.10 29.06 -2.93
C ILE A 11 -15.24 28.03 -2.82
N ALA A 12 -16.50 28.44 -3.02
CA ALA A 12 -17.63 27.53 -3.05
C ALA A 12 -17.60 26.58 -4.26
N GLN A 13 -17.12 27.05 -5.42
CA GLN A 13 -16.97 26.21 -6.62
C GLN A 13 -15.85 25.17 -6.47
N THR A 14 -14.76 25.47 -5.75
CA THR A 14 -13.72 24.47 -5.48
C THR A 14 -14.18 23.40 -4.48
N ALA A 15 -15.04 23.75 -3.52
CA ALA A 15 -15.65 22.79 -2.61
C ALA A 15 -16.63 21.81 -3.30
N LEU A 16 -17.32 22.25 -4.36
CA LEU A 16 -18.25 21.42 -5.15
C LEU A 16 -17.55 20.42 -6.08
N THR A 17 -16.23 20.49 -6.23
CA THR A 17 -15.45 19.60 -7.13
C THR A 17 -14.65 18.54 -6.39
N GLN A 18 -14.83 18.43 -5.07
CA GLN A 18 -14.17 17.44 -4.23
C GLN A 18 -15.20 16.56 -3.52
N VAL A 19 -14.85 15.28 -3.34
CA VAL A 19 -15.62 14.36 -2.48
C VAL A 19 -14.72 13.91 -1.35
N LYS A 20 -15.26 13.85 -0.14
CA LYS A 20 -14.51 13.38 1.03
C LYS A 20 -14.79 11.90 1.31
N ILE A 21 -13.74 11.10 1.42
CA ILE A 21 -13.83 9.70 1.85
C ILE A 21 -13.68 9.68 3.36
N ILE A 22 -14.64 9.07 4.07
CA ILE A 22 -14.71 9.07 5.54
C ILE A 22 -15.04 7.69 6.11
N ASP A 23 -14.63 7.45 7.34
CA ASP A 23 -15.05 6.30 8.13
C ASP A 23 -16.57 6.39 8.40
N SER A 24 -17.29 5.31 8.10
CA SER A 24 -18.75 5.26 8.21
C SER A 24 -19.30 5.41 9.64
N ARG A 25 -18.50 5.10 10.67
CA ARG A 25 -18.89 5.17 12.09
C ARG A 25 -18.40 6.45 12.74
N LYS A 26 -17.12 6.79 12.57
CA LYS A 26 -16.49 7.93 13.25
C LYS A 26 -16.61 9.23 12.48
N GLY A 27 -16.80 9.17 11.16
CA GLY A 27 -16.76 10.33 10.28
C GLY A 27 -15.34 10.86 10.03
N ASP A 28 -14.32 10.18 10.53
CA ASP A 28 -12.92 10.58 10.34
C ASP A 28 -12.52 10.48 8.86
N PRO A 29 -11.74 11.43 8.32
CA PRO A 29 -11.29 11.38 6.93
C PRO A 29 -10.37 10.18 6.68
N ILE A 30 -10.60 9.44 5.60
CA ILE A 30 -9.76 8.31 5.18
C ILE A 30 -8.78 8.82 4.14
N ALA A 31 -7.54 9.00 4.57
CA ALA A 31 -6.46 9.42 3.70
C ALA A 31 -5.90 8.25 2.88
N PHE A 32 -5.36 8.57 1.70
CA PHE A 32 -4.71 7.65 0.78
C PHE A 32 -5.54 6.41 0.41
N ALA A 33 -6.87 6.54 0.45
CA ALA A 33 -7.76 5.60 -0.22
C ALA A 33 -7.54 5.73 -1.74
N HIS A 34 -7.34 4.59 -2.39
CA HIS A 34 -7.10 4.51 -3.82
C HIS A 34 -8.43 4.39 -4.55
N VAL A 35 -8.68 5.28 -5.49
CA VAL A 35 -9.78 5.20 -6.44
C VAL A 35 -9.26 4.49 -7.68
N ILE A 36 -9.63 3.24 -7.85
CA ILE A 36 -9.22 2.37 -8.94
C ILE A 36 -10.33 2.37 -9.99
N ILE A 37 -10.08 2.87 -11.20
CA ILE A 37 -11.11 2.96 -12.26
C ILE A 37 -11.29 1.60 -12.99
N CYS A 38 -12.28 1.47 -13.89
CA CYS A 38 -12.63 0.21 -14.56
C CYS A 38 -11.46 -0.58 -15.18
N ASN A 39 -10.44 0.10 -15.69
CA ASN A 39 -9.26 -0.54 -16.29
C ASN A 39 -8.15 -0.82 -15.27
N GLY A 40 -8.42 -0.59 -13.97
CA GLY A 40 -7.58 -0.66 -12.78
C GLY A 40 -6.47 0.36 -12.62
N LYS A 41 -6.41 1.35 -13.50
CA LYS A 41 -5.54 2.49 -13.26
C LYS A 41 -5.97 3.19 -11.97
N LEU A 42 -4.99 3.66 -11.21
CA LEU A 42 -5.24 4.58 -10.12
C LEU A 42 -5.74 5.91 -10.70
N GLY A 43 -7.01 6.21 -10.47
CA GLY A 43 -7.65 7.43 -10.91
C GLY A 43 -7.43 8.59 -9.95
N ALA A 44 -7.46 8.31 -8.65
CA ALA A 44 -7.19 9.30 -7.61
C ALA A 44 -6.72 8.62 -6.33
N THR A 45 -6.03 9.38 -5.49
CA THR A 45 -5.69 8.99 -4.12
C THR A 45 -6.21 10.09 -3.21
N SER A 46 -6.94 9.73 -2.15
CA SER A 46 -7.41 10.75 -1.21
C SER A 46 -6.24 11.41 -0.49
N ASP A 47 -6.35 12.72 -0.28
CA ASP A 47 -5.37 13.50 0.48
C ASP A 47 -5.47 13.19 2.00
N MET A 48 -4.66 13.87 2.81
CA MET A 48 -4.66 13.72 4.27
C MET A 48 -5.99 14.05 4.96
N ASN A 49 -6.86 14.79 4.28
CA ASN A 49 -8.18 15.19 4.74
C ASN A 49 -9.28 14.33 4.10
N GLY A 50 -8.89 13.25 3.41
CA GLY A 50 -9.78 12.31 2.75
C GLY A 50 -10.38 12.83 1.44
N ASN A 51 -9.93 13.97 0.92
CA ASN A 51 -10.52 14.55 -0.28
C ASN A 51 -9.97 13.91 -1.55
N ILE A 52 -10.85 13.66 -2.52
CA ILE A 52 -10.52 13.33 -3.90
C ILE A 52 -11.09 14.38 -4.85
N SER A 53 -10.35 14.72 -5.90
CA SER A 53 -10.78 15.65 -6.95
C SER A 53 -11.65 14.92 -7.98
N ILE A 54 -12.92 15.30 -8.09
CA ILE A 54 -13.84 14.77 -9.11
C ILE A 54 -13.36 15.19 -10.51
N CYS A 55 -12.81 16.40 -10.63
CA CYS A 55 -12.31 16.94 -11.90
C CYS A 55 -11.17 16.09 -12.45
N ASP A 56 -10.22 15.68 -11.61
CA ASP A 56 -9.09 14.88 -12.07
C ASP A 56 -9.52 13.45 -12.42
N LEU A 57 -10.44 12.86 -11.64
CA LEU A 57 -11.01 11.57 -11.96
C LEU A 57 -11.81 11.60 -13.28
N SER A 58 -12.57 12.67 -13.52
CA SER A 58 -13.38 12.86 -14.73
C SER A 58 -12.54 13.02 -16.01
N LYS A 59 -11.27 13.43 -15.90
CA LYS A 59 -10.34 13.45 -17.06
C LYS A 59 -9.94 12.05 -17.51
N MET A 60 -10.06 11.06 -16.63
CA MET A 60 -9.61 9.68 -16.87
C MET A 60 -10.78 8.74 -17.20
N VAL A 61 -12.02 9.20 -17.01
CA VAL A 61 -13.24 8.40 -17.11
C VAL A 61 -14.30 9.17 -17.90
N PHE A 62 -14.68 8.65 -19.07
CA PHE A 62 -15.45 9.42 -20.07
C PHE A 62 -16.97 9.29 -19.96
N ASN A 63 -17.51 8.34 -19.18
CA ASN A 63 -18.95 8.08 -19.09
C ASN A 63 -19.42 7.97 -17.63
N ASP A 64 -20.59 8.54 -17.32
CA ASP A 64 -21.23 8.50 -16.01
C ASP A 64 -21.54 7.09 -15.49
N SER A 65 -21.75 6.11 -16.39
CA SER A 65 -21.97 4.71 -16.00
C SER A 65 -20.67 3.95 -15.68
N SER A 66 -19.51 4.59 -15.81
CA SER A 66 -18.23 3.94 -15.58
C SER A 66 -18.04 3.69 -14.09
N LYS A 67 -17.71 2.45 -13.74
CA LYS A 67 -17.46 2.02 -12.37
C LYS A 67 -16.05 2.37 -11.91
N PHE A 68 -15.89 2.56 -10.63
CA PHE A 68 -14.61 2.61 -9.97
C PHE A 68 -14.74 1.98 -8.59
N THR A 69 -13.65 1.43 -8.10
CA THR A 69 -13.55 0.82 -6.77
C THR A 69 -12.70 1.71 -5.89
N ILE A 70 -13.24 2.09 -4.74
CA ILE A 70 -12.47 2.72 -3.68
C ILE A 70 -11.89 1.60 -2.81
N GLN A 71 -10.58 1.58 -2.70
CA GLN A 71 -9.83 0.58 -1.95
C GLN A 71 -8.97 1.25 -0.89
N HIS A 72 -9.01 0.70 0.31
CA HIS A 72 -8.09 1.03 1.37
C HIS A 72 -7.84 -0.22 2.21
N ILE A 73 -6.60 -0.43 2.67
CA ILE A 73 -6.21 -1.69 3.32
C ILE A 73 -7.06 -2.03 4.56
N ALA A 74 -7.39 -1.02 5.37
CA ALA A 74 -8.19 -1.15 6.59
C ALA A 74 -9.73 -1.12 6.39
N TYR A 75 -10.23 -0.96 5.16
CA TYR A 75 -11.66 -0.80 4.90
C TYR A 75 -12.19 -1.84 3.90
N GLU A 76 -13.49 -2.02 3.91
CA GLU A 76 -14.21 -2.73 2.86
C GLU A 76 -14.17 -1.91 1.57
N ASN A 77 -13.97 -2.60 0.45
CA ASN A 77 -14.00 -1.95 -0.86
C ASN A 77 -15.40 -1.42 -1.14
N LYS A 78 -15.47 -0.27 -1.81
CA LYS A 78 -16.74 0.31 -2.24
C LYS A 78 -16.72 0.58 -3.74
N GLU A 79 -17.62 -0.06 -4.47
CA GLU A 79 -17.84 0.21 -5.88
C GLU A 79 -18.86 1.33 -6.03
N LEU A 80 -18.58 2.27 -6.94
CA LEU A 80 -19.44 3.39 -7.30
C LEU A 80 -19.30 3.69 -8.79
N THR A 81 -20.27 4.39 -9.36
CA THR A 81 -20.22 4.97 -10.70
C THR A 81 -19.87 6.45 -10.66
N LEU A 82 -19.35 7.00 -11.76
CA LEU A 82 -19.04 8.43 -11.85
C LEU A 82 -20.30 9.30 -11.68
N GLY A 83 -21.45 8.85 -12.17
CA GLY A 83 -22.74 9.51 -11.99
C GLY A 83 -23.22 9.53 -10.53
N GLU A 84 -22.91 8.49 -9.74
CA GLU A 84 -23.16 8.48 -8.29
C GLU A 84 -22.21 9.43 -7.57
N LEU A 85 -20.90 9.39 -7.90
CA LEU A 85 -19.89 10.24 -7.27
C LEU A 85 -20.22 11.72 -7.35
N LYS A 86 -20.63 12.20 -8.54
CA LYS A 86 -20.99 13.59 -8.81
C LYS A 86 -22.14 14.10 -7.93
N LYS A 87 -22.93 13.21 -7.35
CA LYS A 87 -24.08 13.53 -6.49
C LYS A 87 -23.76 13.42 -5.00
N MET A 88 -22.55 12.99 -4.64
CA MET A 88 -22.13 12.76 -3.27
C MET A 88 -21.17 13.86 -2.81
N SER A 89 -21.39 14.40 -1.61
CA SER A 89 -20.38 15.20 -0.91
C SER A 89 -19.40 14.32 -0.13
N GLU A 90 -19.84 13.12 0.27
CA GLU A 90 -19.08 12.21 1.11
C GLU A 90 -19.24 10.75 0.68
N ILE A 91 -18.16 9.99 0.77
CA ILE A 91 -18.15 8.54 0.58
C ILE A 91 -17.78 7.88 1.90
N LYS A 92 -18.77 7.18 2.48
CA LYS A 92 -18.59 6.41 3.70
C LYS A 92 -18.05 5.02 3.40
N LEU A 93 -16.92 4.65 4.01
CA LEU A 93 -16.35 3.31 3.97
C LEU A 93 -16.51 2.62 5.33
N LYS A 94 -16.76 1.31 5.30
CA LYS A 94 -16.87 0.49 6.51
C LYS A 94 -15.50 -0.10 6.85
N GLU A 95 -15.03 0.15 8.07
CA GLU A 95 -13.80 -0.44 8.57
C GLU A 95 -13.94 -1.97 8.59
N ARG A 96 -12.92 -2.65 8.11
CA ARG A 96 -12.88 -4.10 8.02
C ARG A 96 -12.52 -4.68 9.40
N THR A 97 -13.13 -5.80 9.76
CA THR A 97 -12.73 -6.58 10.95
C THR A 97 -11.86 -7.73 10.48
N ILE A 98 -10.61 -7.77 10.93
CA ILE A 98 -9.65 -8.82 10.59
C ILE A 98 -9.54 -9.75 11.80
N LEU A 99 -9.64 -11.05 11.54
CA LEU A 99 -9.50 -12.08 12.57
C LEU A 99 -8.04 -12.49 12.61
N LEU A 100 -7.32 -12.05 13.64
CA LEU A 100 -6.02 -12.62 13.99
C LEU A 100 -6.24 -13.61 15.13
N GLN A 101 -5.63 -14.79 15.03
CA GLN A 101 -5.66 -15.75 16.13
C GLN A 101 -4.98 -15.15 17.37
N GLU A 102 -5.53 -15.46 18.54
CA GLU A 102 -5.02 -14.96 19.81
C GLU A 102 -3.57 -15.42 20.01
N ILE A 103 -2.66 -14.47 20.19
CA ILE A 103 -1.23 -14.74 20.40
C ILE A 103 -1.04 -15.10 21.88
N SER A 104 -0.97 -16.39 22.19
CA SER A 104 -0.60 -16.84 23.53
C SER A 104 0.92 -16.74 23.71
N ILE A 105 1.41 -15.60 24.19
CA ILE A 105 2.78 -15.46 24.67
C ILE A 105 2.84 -16.11 26.06
N LEU A 106 3.48 -17.27 26.16
CA LEU A 106 3.78 -17.84 27.48
C LEU A 106 4.79 -16.91 28.18
N PRO A 107 4.52 -16.43 29.41
CA PRO A 107 5.34 -15.42 30.11
C PRO A 107 6.84 -15.73 30.22
N ASN A 108 7.25 -16.98 29.99
CA ASN A 108 8.63 -17.47 30.13
C ASN A 108 9.23 -18.04 28.84
N GLN A 109 8.63 -17.82 27.67
CA GLN A 109 9.18 -18.33 26.42
C GLN A 109 10.44 -17.55 26.02
N ILE A 110 11.60 -18.22 26.05
CA ILE A 110 12.85 -17.67 25.51
C ILE A 110 12.76 -17.71 24.00
N TYR A 111 12.88 -16.54 23.37
CA TYR A 111 12.90 -16.42 21.91
C TYR A 111 13.94 -15.40 21.46
N ASP A 112 14.48 -15.64 20.28
CA ASP A 112 15.47 -14.77 19.61
C ASP A 112 14.87 -14.09 18.39
N TYR A 113 13.80 -14.65 17.81
CA TYR A 113 13.12 -14.13 16.63
C TYR A 113 11.60 -14.16 16.81
N VAL A 114 10.95 -13.14 16.25
CA VAL A 114 9.51 -13.14 15.97
C VAL A 114 9.33 -13.64 14.54
N LEU A 115 8.55 -14.70 14.36
CA LEU A 115 8.15 -15.21 13.06
C LEU A 115 6.77 -14.63 12.74
N ILE A 116 6.66 -13.90 11.63
CA ILE A 116 5.41 -13.33 11.15
C ILE A 116 5.08 -14.01 9.83
N LYS A 117 4.06 -14.88 9.84
CA LYS A 117 3.55 -15.55 8.65
C LYS A 117 2.40 -14.73 8.07
N GLY A 118 2.38 -14.56 6.76
CA GLY A 118 1.30 -13.81 6.13
C GLY A 118 1.20 -13.99 4.63
N LEU A 119 0.06 -13.53 4.10
CA LEU A 119 -0.20 -13.40 2.68
C LEU A 119 0.42 -12.09 2.18
N PHE A 120 1.19 -12.14 1.10
CA PHE A 120 1.63 -10.93 0.40
C PHE A 120 1.04 -10.84 -1.00
N ARG A 121 0.93 -9.61 -1.48
CA ARG A 121 0.63 -9.28 -2.88
C ARG A 121 1.47 -8.11 -3.33
N SER A 122 1.90 -8.15 -4.58
CA SER A 122 2.84 -7.19 -5.12
C SER A 122 2.52 -6.95 -6.58
N TYR A 123 2.34 -5.68 -6.92
CA TYR A 123 1.83 -5.24 -8.21
C TYR A 123 2.80 -4.23 -8.79
N GLN A 124 3.05 -4.33 -10.09
CA GLN A 124 3.70 -3.27 -10.85
C GLN A 124 2.89 -2.94 -12.09
N LEU A 125 2.55 -1.65 -12.23
CA LEU A 125 1.93 -1.10 -13.41
C LEU A 125 2.92 -0.18 -14.11
N ASN A 126 2.94 -0.25 -15.43
CA ASN A 126 3.69 0.65 -16.28
C ASN A 126 2.69 1.42 -17.16
N ASN A 127 2.68 2.74 -17.05
CA ASN A 127 1.69 3.63 -17.68
C ASN A 127 0.23 3.19 -17.41
N GLY A 128 -0.03 2.68 -16.20
CA GLY A 128 -1.35 2.17 -15.78
C GLY A 128 -1.69 0.77 -16.30
N ILE A 129 -0.80 0.08 -17.01
CA ILE A 129 -1.00 -1.29 -17.50
C ILE A 129 -0.26 -2.28 -16.59
N PRO A 130 -0.90 -3.36 -16.09
CA PRO A 130 -0.22 -4.37 -15.30
C PRO A 130 0.93 -5.01 -16.06
N LYS A 131 2.13 -4.93 -15.48
CA LYS A 131 3.35 -5.49 -16.05
C LYS A 131 3.83 -6.73 -15.28
N TYR A 132 3.79 -6.66 -13.95
CA TYR A 132 4.11 -7.79 -13.09
C TYR A 132 3.12 -7.89 -11.94
N PHE A 133 2.84 -9.11 -11.53
CA PHE A 133 2.10 -9.42 -10.32
C PHE A 133 2.73 -10.62 -9.64
N THR A 134 2.86 -10.59 -8.32
CA THR A 134 3.22 -11.76 -7.53
C THR A 134 2.47 -11.76 -6.21
N ASP A 135 1.99 -12.95 -5.84
CA ASP A 135 1.36 -13.23 -4.56
C ASP A 135 1.96 -14.49 -3.94
N GLY A 136 1.73 -14.66 -2.64
CA GLY A 136 2.25 -15.82 -1.93
C GLY A 136 2.11 -15.77 -0.42
N ILE A 137 2.53 -16.86 0.22
CA ILE A 137 2.65 -16.99 1.67
C ILE A 137 4.12 -16.89 2.01
N VAL A 138 4.45 -16.01 2.95
CA VAL A 138 5.82 -15.75 3.37
C VAL A 138 5.90 -15.74 4.89
N GLU A 139 7.02 -16.24 5.42
CA GLU A 139 7.39 -16.14 6.82
C GLU A 139 8.56 -15.17 6.97
N TYR A 140 8.35 -14.09 7.71
CA TYR A 140 9.41 -13.15 8.07
C TYR A 140 9.99 -13.50 9.43
N TYR A 141 11.31 -13.52 9.51
CA TYR A 141 12.06 -13.80 10.73
C TYR A 141 12.71 -12.50 11.20
N ILE A 142 12.08 -11.88 12.20
CA ILE A 142 12.50 -10.58 12.75
C ILE A 142 13.29 -10.81 14.04
N PRO A 143 14.59 -10.48 14.10
CA PRO A 143 15.39 -10.68 15.30
C PRO A 143 14.94 -9.75 16.42
N LYS A 144 14.89 -10.28 17.65
CA LYS A 144 14.60 -9.49 18.87
C LYS A 144 15.65 -8.41 19.14
N LYS A 145 16.90 -8.67 18.73
CA LYS A 145 18.03 -7.74 18.84
C LYS A 145 18.77 -7.69 17.51
N GLY A 146 19.13 -6.48 17.07
CA GLY A 146 19.86 -6.24 15.83
C GLY A 146 18.96 -5.69 14.72
N ASN A 147 19.56 -5.47 13.56
CA ASN A 147 18.90 -4.90 12.39
C ASN A 147 18.72 -5.96 11.30
N GLY A 148 17.69 -5.78 10.48
CA GLY A 148 17.45 -6.60 9.30
C GLY A 148 16.47 -7.74 9.54
N PHE A 149 16.03 -8.35 8.45
CA PHE A 149 15.16 -9.51 8.46
C PHE A 149 15.68 -10.53 7.47
N SER A 150 15.19 -11.75 7.59
CA SER A 150 15.23 -12.75 6.53
C SER A 150 13.83 -13.34 6.39
N PHE A 151 13.56 -14.00 5.28
CA PHE A 151 12.26 -14.61 5.07
C PHE A 151 12.37 -16.00 4.45
N CYS A 152 11.32 -16.81 4.59
CA CYS A 152 11.11 -18.03 3.84
C CYS A 152 9.87 -17.84 2.97
N LEU A 153 10.01 -18.03 1.66
CA LEU A 153 8.90 -18.01 0.72
C LEU A 153 8.29 -19.41 0.66
N LEU A 154 7.12 -19.59 1.28
CA LEU A 154 6.50 -20.91 1.41
C LEU A 154 5.75 -21.30 0.13
N GLU A 155 4.91 -20.39 -0.34
CA GLU A 155 4.15 -20.55 -1.58
C GLU A 155 4.16 -19.23 -2.33
N HIS A 156 4.25 -19.26 -3.66
CA HIS A 156 4.14 -18.07 -4.49
C HIS A 156 3.73 -18.38 -5.91
N ARG A 157 3.17 -17.36 -6.55
CA ARG A 157 3.02 -17.31 -8.01
C ARG A 157 3.50 -15.96 -8.47
N SER A 158 4.09 -15.95 -9.65
CA SER A 158 4.50 -14.73 -10.32
C SER A 158 3.93 -14.72 -11.72
N PHE A 159 3.54 -13.54 -12.17
CA PHE A 159 2.95 -13.31 -13.47
C PHE A 159 3.61 -12.10 -14.13
N ARG A 160 3.66 -12.12 -15.46
CA ARG A 160 4.20 -11.03 -16.27
C ARG A 160 3.36 -10.77 -17.51
N ASN A 161 3.35 -9.52 -17.94
CA ASN A 161 2.77 -9.14 -19.22
C ASN A 161 3.79 -9.39 -20.34
N VAL A 162 3.67 -10.54 -21.00
CA VAL A 162 4.65 -11.00 -22.02
C VAL A 162 4.85 -9.96 -23.13
N LYS A 163 3.76 -9.37 -23.62
CA LYS A 163 3.80 -8.35 -24.68
C LYS A 163 4.58 -7.09 -24.26
N LEU A 164 4.39 -6.63 -23.02
CA LEU A 164 5.16 -5.50 -22.48
C LEU A 164 6.63 -5.85 -22.28
N ILE A 165 6.96 -7.09 -21.92
CA ILE A 165 8.36 -7.51 -21.77
C ILE A 165 9.07 -7.60 -23.13
N GLU A 166 8.41 -8.17 -24.13
CA GLU A 166 8.96 -8.29 -25.49
C GLU A 166 9.20 -6.94 -26.14
N SER A 167 8.29 -5.97 -25.97
CA SER A 167 8.46 -4.61 -26.51
C SER A 167 9.69 -3.90 -25.93
N ILE A 168 10.09 -4.24 -24.70
CA ILE A 168 11.28 -3.70 -24.05
C ILE A 168 12.55 -4.40 -24.51
N LYS A 169 12.52 -5.72 -24.73
CA LYS A 169 13.68 -6.47 -25.27
C LYS A 169 14.14 -5.95 -26.64
N ASN A 170 13.21 -5.39 -27.41
CA ASN A 170 13.51 -4.79 -28.72
C ASN A 170 14.12 -3.39 -28.63
N ARG A 171 14.23 -2.80 -27.42
CA ARG A 171 14.93 -1.53 -27.22
C ARG A 171 16.44 -1.78 -27.07
N SER A 172 17.24 -0.89 -27.64
CA SER A 172 18.72 -0.92 -27.55
C SER A 172 19.27 -0.68 -26.14
N ILE A 173 18.41 -0.43 -25.15
CA ILE A 173 18.74 -0.09 -23.76
C ILE A 173 17.88 -0.97 -22.85
N SER A 174 18.54 -1.76 -22.00
CA SER A 174 17.97 -2.98 -21.41
C SER A 174 17.63 -2.90 -19.92
N MET A 175 17.85 -1.77 -19.24
CA MET A 175 17.56 -1.68 -17.81
C MET A 175 16.05 -1.54 -17.58
N VAL A 176 15.47 -2.59 -17.00
CA VAL A 176 14.04 -2.61 -16.65
C VAL A 176 13.91 -2.42 -15.15
N MET A 177 13.22 -1.36 -14.74
CA MET A 177 12.86 -1.19 -13.34
C MET A 177 11.78 -2.21 -12.96
N LYS A 178 12.13 -3.09 -12.01
CA LYS A 178 11.21 -4.03 -11.37
C LYS A 178 10.97 -3.56 -9.94
N LEU A 179 9.76 -3.07 -9.67
CA LEU A 179 9.30 -2.77 -8.33
C LEU A 179 8.60 -3.96 -7.71
N ALA A 180 7.87 -4.76 -8.50
CA ALA A 180 7.23 -5.99 -8.00
C ALA A 180 8.25 -6.95 -7.38
N GLY A 181 7.81 -7.68 -6.36
CA GLY A 181 8.66 -8.53 -5.52
C GLY A 181 8.04 -8.78 -4.15
N ILE A 182 8.77 -9.49 -3.29
CA ILE A 182 8.34 -9.77 -1.91
C ILE A 182 8.35 -8.45 -1.11
N PRO A 183 7.28 -8.09 -0.38
CA PRO A 183 7.28 -6.85 0.38
C PRO A 183 8.45 -6.76 1.35
N TYR A 184 9.07 -5.59 1.42
CA TYR A 184 10.12 -5.33 2.39
C TYR A 184 9.50 -5.01 3.75
N ILE A 185 9.79 -5.82 4.77
CA ILE A 185 9.35 -5.59 6.15
C ILE A 185 10.57 -5.24 6.99
N GLU A 186 10.70 -3.97 7.37
CA GLU A 186 11.74 -3.53 8.30
C GLU A 186 11.68 -4.31 9.61
N SER A 187 12.84 -4.58 10.21
CA SER A 187 12.94 -5.26 11.50
C SER A 187 12.35 -4.43 12.64
N GLY A 188 12.44 -3.11 12.53
CA GLY A 188 11.76 -2.17 13.42
C GLY A 188 10.29 -1.97 13.05
N ILE A 189 9.57 -1.31 13.96
CA ILE A 189 8.27 -0.72 13.66
C ILE A 189 8.48 0.64 12.97
N LEU A 190 7.60 1.04 12.06
CA LEU A 190 7.68 2.32 11.34
C LEU A 190 7.76 3.52 12.29
N LEU A 191 7.17 3.41 13.49
CA LEU A 191 7.25 4.45 14.52
C LEU A 191 8.69 4.80 14.92
N ASN A 192 9.62 3.85 14.89
CA ASN A 192 11.02 4.12 15.24
C ASN A 192 11.69 5.02 14.21
N ASP A 193 11.45 4.79 12.91
CA ASP A 193 11.90 5.66 11.82
C ASP A 193 11.26 7.06 11.99
N ILE A 194 9.96 7.11 12.29
CA ILE A 194 9.23 8.36 12.53
C ILE A 194 9.85 9.17 13.67
N LYS A 195 10.05 8.56 14.85
CA LYS A 195 10.61 9.24 16.03
C LYS A 195 12.03 9.76 15.80
N SER A 196 12.78 9.18 14.86
CA SER A 196 14.16 9.58 14.57
C SER A 196 14.27 10.81 13.66
N LYS A 197 13.24 11.11 12.87
CA LYS A 197 13.31 12.09 11.77
C LYS A 197 12.19 13.13 11.76
N TYR A 198 11.10 12.87 12.47
CA TYR A 198 9.86 13.64 12.39
C TYR A 198 9.43 14.10 13.78
N SER A 199 8.70 15.22 13.81
CA SER A 199 8.00 15.67 15.01
C SER A 199 6.59 15.09 15.06
N LEU A 200 6.06 14.91 16.26
CA LEU A 200 4.70 14.42 16.48
C LEU A 200 3.87 15.48 17.21
N ASN A 201 2.75 15.88 16.62
CA ASN A 201 1.78 16.78 17.24
C ASN A 201 0.52 15.99 17.63
N GLU A 202 0.00 16.19 18.84
CA GLU A 202 -1.24 15.53 19.27
C GLU A 202 -2.45 16.12 18.54
N ILE A 203 -3.36 15.26 18.05
CA ILE A 203 -4.66 15.67 17.49
C ILE A 203 -5.77 14.71 17.94
N GLY A 204 -6.78 15.21 18.66
CA GLY A 204 -7.90 14.36 19.11
C GLY A 204 -7.44 13.04 19.76
N THR A 205 -7.75 11.90 19.13
CA THR A 205 -7.34 10.55 19.56
C THR A 205 -6.14 9.99 18.78
N GLY A 206 -5.25 10.84 18.28
CA GLY A 206 -4.13 10.44 17.44
C GLY A 206 -3.04 11.52 17.37
N LYS A 207 -2.18 11.40 16.36
CA LYS A 207 -1.04 12.30 16.13
C LYS A 207 -0.90 12.67 14.67
N GLU A 208 -0.42 13.88 14.42
CA GLU A 208 0.12 14.27 13.12
C GLU A 208 1.63 14.07 13.10
N ILE A 209 2.14 13.58 11.97
CA ILE A 209 3.57 13.45 11.72
C ILE A 209 3.99 14.67 10.90
N ILE A 210 4.96 15.42 11.42
CA ILE A 210 5.40 16.70 10.88
C ILE A 210 6.86 16.62 10.43
N LEU A 211 7.14 17.10 9.22
CA LEU A 211 8.48 17.35 8.69
C LEU A 211 8.53 18.75 8.08
N LEU A 212 9.52 19.55 8.46
CA LEU A 212 9.68 20.93 7.95
C LEU A 212 8.37 21.75 8.04
N GLN A 213 7.71 21.73 9.21
CA GLN A 213 6.43 22.41 9.49
C GLN A 213 5.23 21.95 8.64
N SER A 214 5.40 20.92 7.82
CA SER A 214 4.34 20.36 6.98
C SER A 214 3.86 19.04 7.54
N LYS A 215 2.56 18.81 7.47
CA LYS A 215 1.95 17.51 7.79
C LYS A 215 2.30 16.52 6.67
N VAL A 216 2.95 15.42 7.03
CA VAL A 216 3.43 14.38 6.09
C VAL A 216 2.86 12.99 6.40
N GLY A 217 2.19 12.84 7.54
CA GLY A 217 1.58 11.59 7.96
C GLY A 217 0.71 11.75 9.20
N PHE A 218 0.22 10.64 9.71
CA PHE A 218 -0.54 10.60 10.96
C PHE A 218 -0.42 9.25 11.65
N ILE A 219 -0.78 9.24 12.93
CA ILE A 219 -1.04 8.06 13.73
C ILE A 219 -2.48 8.17 14.21
N LYS A 220 -3.31 7.18 13.92
CA LYS A 220 -4.69 7.11 14.39
C LYS A 220 -4.82 5.97 15.38
N GLU A 221 -5.47 6.24 16.51
CA GLU A 221 -5.77 5.22 17.51
C GLU A 221 -7.26 4.97 17.55
N ASN A 222 -7.60 3.69 17.73
CA ASN A 222 -8.95 3.23 17.96
C ASN A 222 -8.94 2.28 19.17
N PRO A 223 -8.94 2.83 20.40
CA PRO A 223 -8.81 2.02 21.61
C PRO A 223 -9.92 0.98 21.77
N GLU A 224 -11.15 1.31 21.33
CA GLU A 224 -12.30 0.39 21.38
C GLU A 224 -12.07 -0.88 20.56
N LYS A 225 -11.40 -0.75 19.41
CA LYS A 225 -11.06 -1.87 18.53
C LYS A 225 -9.66 -2.42 18.74
N GLN A 226 -8.90 -1.86 19.69
CA GLN A 226 -7.49 -2.15 19.89
C GLN A 226 -6.70 -2.07 18.58
N PHE A 227 -6.86 -0.95 17.88
CA PHE A 227 -6.26 -0.76 16.57
C PHE A 227 -5.49 0.56 16.50
N VAL A 228 -4.27 0.50 15.96
CA VAL A 228 -3.46 1.68 15.67
C VAL A 228 -3.01 1.63 14.21
N GLN A 229 -3.25 2.73 13.50
CA GLN A 229 -2.78 2.93 12.13
C GLN A 229 -1.70 4.00 12.11
N ILE A 230 -0.60 3.69 11.45
CA ILE A 230 0.46 4.64 11.13
C ILE A 230 0.48 4.82 9.62
N PHE A 231 0.41 6.07 9.18
CA PHE A 231 0.52 6.44 7.78
C PHE A 231 1.60 7.51 7.61
N ILE A 232 2.41 7.40 6.55
CA ILE A 232 3.37 8.45 6.17
C ILE A 232 3.61 8.50 4.65
N ASP A 233 3.73 9.71 4.12
CA ASP A 233 4.34 9.97 2.81
C ASP A 233 5.82 10.33 3.01
N LYS A 234 6.73 9.47 2.54
CA LYS A 234 8.18 9.65 2.66
C LYS A 234 8.75 10.65 1.63
N VAL A 235 7.96 11.12 0.66
CA VAL A 235 8.36 12.17 -0.29
C VAL A 235 7.95 13.54 0.23
N ALA A 236 6.79 13.65 0.89
CA ALA A 236 6.34 14.88 1.51
C ALA A 236 7.35 15.41 2.55
N PRO A 237 7.52 16.74 2.67
CA PRO A 237 6.76 17.80 1.98
C PRO A 237 7.29 18.17 0.60
N ASN A 238 8.30 17.47 0.09
CA ASN A 238 8.75 17.69 -1.27
C ASN A 238 7.68 17.20 -2.26
N ASN A 239 7.60 17.82 -3.43
CA ASN A 239 6.71 17.36 -4.50
C ASN A 239 7.25 16.14 -5.24
N GLU A 240 8.58 15.94 -5.21
CA GLU A 240 9.27 14.79 -5.80
C GLU A 240 10.71 14.66 -5.27
N LEU A 241 11.26 13.45 -5.40
CA LEU A 241 12.69 13.17 -5.22
C LEU A 241 13.29 12.74 -6.56
N ILE A 242 14.34 13.41 -7.02
CA ILE A 242 15.01 13.09 -8.28
C ILE A 242 16.31 12.33 -7.99
N LYS A 243 16.50 11.18 -8.64
CA LYS A 243 17.73 10.39 -8.58
C LYS A 243 18.19 10.10 -10.01
N SER A 244 19.46 10.36 -10.30
CA SER A 244 20.05 10.05 -11.60
C SER A 244 21.30 9.19 -11.44
N LEU A 245 21.41 8.14 -12.25
CA LEU A 245 22.56 7.24 -12.26
C LEU A 245 22.72 6.60 -13.64
N PHE A 246 23.96 6.56 -14.16
CA PHE A 246 24.30 5.91 -15.45
C PHE A 246 23.37 6.26 -16.63
N GLY A 247 23.02 7.55 -16.77
CA GLY A 247 22.16 8.02 -17.86
C GLY A 247 20.67 7.73 -17.67
N TYR A 248 20.26 7.19 -16.52
CA TYR A 248 18.87 7.06 -16.13
C TYR A 248 18.50 8.10 -15.10
N THR A 249 17.26 8.57 -15.16
CA THR A 249 16.65 9.47 -14.19
C THR A 249 15.36 8.85 -13.67
N SER A 250 15.20 8.87 -12.35
CA SER A 250 13.98 8.52 -11.66
C SER A 250 13.47 9.74 -10.89
N ARG A 251 12.24 10.17 -11.20
CA ARG A 251 11.52 11.19 -10.43
C ARG A 251 10.45 10.51 -9.61
N ILE A 252 10.70 10.37 -8.32
CA ILE A 252 9.83 9.68 -7.38
C ILE A 252 8.80 10.68 -6.87
N LYS A 253 7.52 10.46 -7.19
CA LYS A 253 6.41 11.31 -6.76
C LYS A 253 5.86 10.90 -5.40
N ASN A 254 5.76 9.61 -5.16
CA ASN A 254 5.10 9.09 -3.96
C ASN A 254 5.88 7.89 -3.40
N ILE A 255 6.01 7.87 -2.08
CA ILE A 255 6.37 6.69 -1.29
C ILE A 255 5.47 6.72 -0.06
N ASN A 256 4.30 6.09 -0.15
CA ASN A 256 3.32 6.05 0.92
C ASN A 256 3.42 4.72 1.66
N LEU A 257 3.56 4.78 2.98
CA LEU A 257 3.59 3.62 3.86
C LEU A 257 2.41 3.67 4.81
N THR A 258 1.74 2.54 4.95
CA THR A 258 0.74 2.30 5.99
C THR A 258 1.12 1.04 6.76
N GLU A 259 1.12 1.12 8.09
CA GLU A 259 1.16 -0.04 8.96
C GLU A 259 0.00 0.01 9.93
N ASN A 260 -0.68 -1.12 10.08
CA ASN A 260 -1.77 -1.29 11.02
C ASN A 260 -1.36 -2.30 12.08
N TYR A 261 -1.74 -2.04 13.32
CA TYR A 261 -1.35 -2.82 14.48
C TYR A 261 -2.56 -3.13 15.36
N LEU A 262 -2.61 -4.35 15.91
CA LEU A 262 -3.57 -4.74 16.93
C LEU A 262 -3.08 -4.36 18.33
N CYS A 263 -3.20 -3.08 18.68
CA CYS A 263 -2.89 -2.58 20.01
C CYS A 263 -3.79 -1.41 20.41
N LYS A 264 -3.94 -1.17 21.71
CA LYS A 264 -4.81 -0.11 22.25
C LYS A 264 -4.31 1.30 21.94
N ASP A 265 -3.00 1.48 21.91
CA ASP A 265 -2.35 2.77 21.78
C ASP A 265 -0.96 2.64 21.13
N PHE A 266 -0.41 3.78 20.71
CA PHE A 266 0.88 3.88 20.03
C PHE A 266 2.08 3.57 20.93
N LYS A 267 1.91 3.58 22.27
CA LYS A 267 3.00 3.33 23.22
C LYS A 267 3.33 1.84 23.27
N ASN A 268 2.33 1.00 23.06
CA ASN A 268 2.43 -0.45 23.08
C ASN A 268 2.71 -1.07 21.70
N LEU A 269 3.09 -0.27 20.71
CA LEU A 269 3.42 -0.77 19.38
C LEU A 269 4.63 -1.70 19.41
N SER A 270 4.46 -2.85 18.78
CA SER A 270 5.52 -3.84 18.61
C SER A 270 5.29 -4.63 17.33
N LYS A 271 6.36 -5.17 16.75
CA LYS A 271 6.30 -5.85 15.46
C LYS A 271 5.44 -7.12 15.49
N ASN A 272 5.37 -7.78 16.65
CA ASN A 272 4.50 -8.93 16.89
C ASN A 272 3.00 -8.56 17.02
N LEU A 273 2.64 -7.30 16.82
CA LEU A 273 1.25 -6.84 16.75
C LEU A 273 0.90 -6.31 15.35
N LEU A 274 1.81 -6.45 14.37
CA LEU A 274 1.57 -6.02 12.99
C LEU A 274 0.41 -6.81 12.41
N GLU A 275 -0.64 -6.12 12.01
CA GLU A 275 -1.80 -6.68 11.35
C GLU A 275 -1.61 -6.68 9.84
N SER A 276 -1.26 -5.51 9.29
CA SER A 276 -1.00 -5.38 7.86
C SER A 276 -0.04 -4.25 7.57
N ARG A 277 0.60 -4.35 6.39
CA ARG A 277 1.48 -3.32 5.85
C ARG A 277 1.15 -3.09 4.38
N LYS A 278 1.10 -1.82 4.00
CA LYS A 278 0.99 -1.39 2.60
C LYS A 278 2.08 -0.40 2.25
N GLU A 279 2.67 -0.58 1.09
CA GLU A 279 3.55 0.38 0.46
C GLU A 279 3.03 0.70 -0.94
N TYR A 280 2.92 1.98 -1.25
CA TYR A 280 2.66 2.47 -2.60
C TYR A 280 3.80 3.37 -3.04
N ARG A 281 4.30 3.13 -4.25
CA ARG A 281 5.32 3.95 -4.89
C ARG A 281 4.83 4.39 -6.25
N LYS A 282 5.04 5.67 -6.56
CA LYS A 282 4.88 6.22 -7.91
C LYS A 282 6.15 6.94 -8.32
N LEU A 283 6.66 6.62 -9.50
CA LEU A 283 7.82 7.28 -10.07
C LEU A 283 7.71 7.36 -11.59
N TYR A 284 8.44 8.31 -12.15
CA TYR A 284 8.71 8.41 -13.59
C TYR A 284 10.16 7.97 -13.82
N PHE A 285 10.35 7.02 -14.74
CA PHE A 285 11.66 6.48 -15.06
C PHE A 285 11.98 6.73 -16.52
N LYS A 286 13.19 7.19 -16.80
CA LYS A 286 13.61 7.53 -18.16
C LYS A 286 15.10 7.28 -18.35
N ASN A 287 15.46 6.68 -19.47
CA ASN A 287 16.83 6.77 -19.97
C ASN A 287 17.01 8.08 -20.75
N ASN A 288 18.21 8.67 -20.71
CA ASN A 288 18.53 9.90 -21.44
C ASN A 288 18.31 9.83 -22.95
N LYS A 289 18.28 8.63 -23.54
CA LYS A 289 17.97 8.41 -24.97
C LYS A 289 16.48 8.15 -25.25
N ASP A 290 15.65 7.91 -24.23
CA ASP A 290 14.22 7.73 -24.43
C ASP A 290 13.56 9.08 -24.77
N MET A 291 12.52 9.06 -25.61
CA MET A 291 11.74 10.28 -25.88
C MET A 291 10.85 10.64 -24.68
N GLU A 292 10.17 9.64 -24.11
CA GLU A 292 9.17 9.81 -23.06
C GLU A 292 9.61 9.15 -21.75
N GLU A 293 9.11 9.66 -20.61
CA GLU A 293 9.24 8.98 -19.33
C GLU A 293 8.22 7.84 -19.24
N GLU A 294 8.61 6.72 -18.62
CA GLU A 294 7.68 5.67 -18.25
C GLU A 294 7.17 5.93 -16.83
N GLU A 295 5.86 6.03 -16.66
CA GLU A 295 5.23 6.02 -15.34
C GLU A 295 5.25 4.60 -14.78
N ILE A 296 5.78 4.43 -13.57
CA ILE A 296 5.84 3.15 -12.89
C ILE A 296 5.19 3.29 -11.51
N GLU A 297 4.21 2.43 -11.26
CA GLU A 297 3.52 2.32 -9.98
C GLU A 297 3.81 0.95 -9.37
N GLY A 298 4.22 0.93 -8.10
CA GLY A 298 4.45 -0.27 -7.32
C GLY A 298 3.52 -0.29 -6.11
N ILE A 299 2.82 -1.40 -5.90
CA ILE A 299 2.00 -1.61 -4.70
C ILE A 299 2.48 -2.90 -4.03
N HIS A 300 2.75 -2.84 -2.73
CA HIS A 300 3.10 -3.99 -1.91
C HIS A 300 2.14 -4.07 -0.74
N GLU A 301 1.52 -5.23 -0.56
CA GLU A 301 0.56 -5.50 0.50
C GLU A 301 1.02 -6.74 1.26
N PHE A 302 0.95 -6.69 2.57
CA PHE A 302 1.22 -7.81 3.46
C PHE A 302 0.13 -7.87 4.53
N PHE A 303 -0.42 -9.06 4.75
CA PHE A 303 -1.46 -9.34 5.73
C PHE A 303 -0.98 -10.46 6.63
N THR A 304 -0.87 -10.17 7.93
CA THR A 304 -0.47 -11.16 8.92
C THR A 304 -1.56 -12.21 9.06
N MET A 305 -1.15 -13.48 9.09
CA MET A 305 -2.01 -14.63 9.38
C MET A 305 -1.70 -15.22 10.75
N ASP A 306 -0.41 -15.30 11.08
CA ASP A 306 0.05 -15.92 12.33
C ASP A 306 1.36 -15.28 12.80
N ILE A 307 1.55 -15.29 14.12
CA ILE A 307 2.74 -14.77 14.79
C ILE A 307 3.22 -15.80 15.81
N THR A 308 4.45 -16.28 15.62
CA THR A 308 5.09 -17.23 16.53
C THR A 308 6.47 -16.74 16.96
N TYR A 309 7.06 -17.42 17.95
CA TYR A 309 8.34 -17.04 18.54
C TYR A 309 9.29 -18.22 18.50
N ILE A 310 10.48 -18.01 17.93
CA ILE A 310 11.47 -19.07 17.76
C ILE A 310 12.83 -18.70 18.36
N THR A 311 13.56 -19.73 18.76
CA THR A 311 14.92 -19.64 19.26
C THR A 311 15.94 -19.57 18.11
N LYS A 312 17.15 -19.11 18.42
CA LYS A 312 18.28 -19.14 17.48
C LYS A 312 18.64 -20.55 17.03
N LYS A 313 18.43 -21.57 17.87
CA LYS A 313 18.66 -22.98 17.50
C LYS A 313 17.69 -23.43 16.40
N GLN A 314 16.40 -23.11 16.54
CA GLN A 314 15.39 -23.39 15.52
C GLN A 314 15.69 -22.62 14.23
N PHE A 315 15.94 -21.31 14.33
CA PHE A 315 16.22 -20.46 13.17
C PHE A 315 17.39 -20.96 12.32
N LYS A 316 18.47 -21.47 12.93
CA LYS A 316 19.63 -22.02 12.21
C LYS A 316 19.31 -23.23 11.30
N THR A 317 18.18 -23.90 11.51
CA THR A 317 17.75 -25.05 10.70
C THR A 317 16.89 -24.64 9.50
N ILE A 318 16.48 -23.38 9.44
CA ILE A 318 15.57 -22.84 8.42
C ILE A 318 16.40 -22.20 7.31
N LYS A 319 16.11 -22.56 6.06
CA LYS A 319 16.69 -21.89 4.90
C LYS A 319 15.92 -20.60 4.64
N THR A 320 16.59 -19.47 4.78
CA THR A 320 16.00 -18.15 4.55
C THR A 320 16.73 -17.37 3.45
N GLU A 321 16.05 -16.35 2.96
CA GLU A 321 16.53 -15.42 1.94
C GLU A 321 16.39 -13.97 2.43
N THR A 322 17.09 -13.07 1.73
CA THR A 322 16.98 -11.61 1.94
C THR A 322 16.66 -10.86 0.65
N ASP A 323 16.73 -11.53 -0.50
CA ASP A 323 16.44 -10.93 -1.80
C ASP A 323 14.93 -10.87 -2.05
N THR A 324 14.39 -9.67 -1.89
CA THR A 324 12.98 -9.35 -2.09
C THR A 324 12.59 -9.16 -3.56
N SER A 325 13.49 -9.40 -4.52
CA SER A 325 13.18 -9.25 -5.95
C SER A 325 12.05 -10.18 -6.41
N LEU A 326 11.40 -9.82 -7.52
CA LEU A 326 10.42 -10.67 -8.18
C LEU A 326 11.02 -12.04 -8.52
N LYS A 327 10.47 -13.10 -7.94
CA LYS A 327 10.85 -14.47 -8.28
C LYS A 327 10.22 -14.85 -9.62
N GLU A 328 11.04 -15.16 -10.61
CA GLU A 328 10.59 -15.55 -11.95
C GLU A 328 10.22 -17.04 -12.02
N SER A 329 9.36 -17.47 -11.10
CA SER A 329 8.90 -18.84 -10.95
C SER A 329 7.59 -18.87 -10.17
N HIS A 330 7.04 -20.07 -10.00
CA HIS A 330 5.93 -20.35 -9.09
C HIS A 330 6.26 -21.61 -8.28
N SER A 331 5.73 -21.68 -7.05
CA SER A 331 5.82 -22.86 -6.18
C SER A 331 4.65 -22.80 -5.22
N TYR A 332 3.68 -23.69 -5.33
CA TYR A 332 2.52 -23.72 -4.46
C TYR A 332 1.94 -25.13 -4.41
N GLU A 333 1.35 -25.49 -3.27
CA GLU A 333 0.72 -26.79 -3.04
C GLU A 333 -0.81 -26.65 -2.95
N SER A 334 -1.30 -25.43 -2.77
CA SER A 334 -2.73 -25.14 -2.62
C SER A 334 -3.16 -23.90 -3.42
N GLU A 335 -4.46 -23.78 -3.68
CA GLU A 335 -5.07 -22.56 -4.23
C GLU A 335 -5.28 -21.50 -3.14
N TYR A 336 -4.21 -21.17 -2.41
CA TYR A 336 -4.25 -20.29 -1.24
C TYR A 336 -4.88 -18.92 -1.55
N TRP A 337 -4.78 -18.45 -2.79
CA TRP A 337 -5.34 -17.17 -3.25
C TRP A 337 -6.88 -17.15 -3.29
N ILE A 338 -7.55 -18.30 -3.25
CA ILE A 338 -9.02 -18.39 -3.27
C ILE A 338 -9.60 -18.35 -1.86
N ASN A 339 -9.05 -19.19 -0.97
CA ASN A 339 -9.66 -19.46 0.34
C ASN A 339 -9.10 -18.54 1.43
N LEU A 340 -7.78 -18.31 1.49
CA LEU A 340 -7.18 -17.52 2.55
C LEU A 340 -7.75 -16.10 2.66
N PRO A 341 -7.96 -15.35 1.55
CA PRO A 341 -8.54 -14.02 1.66
C PRO A 341 -9.97 -14.03 2.23
N LYS A 342 -10.76 -15.06 1.92
CA LYS A 342 -12.14 -15.19 2.42
C LYS A 342 -12.14 -15.55 3.91
N GLU A 343 -11.36 -16.55 4.28
CA GLU A 343 -11.28 -17.07 5.66
C GLU A 343 -10.76 -16.03 6.65
N ASN A 344 -9.78 -15.22 6.22
CA ASN A 344 -9.16 -14.20 7.07
C ASN A 344 -9.74 -12.79 6.85
N ASN A 345 -10.76 -12.68 6.00
CA ASN A 345 -11.37 -11.42 5.57
C ASN A 345 -10.33 -10.42 5.03
N PHE A 346 -9.30 -10.86 4.31
CA PHE A 346 -8.35 -9.96 3.65
C PHE A 346 -9.01 -9.25 2.46
N PRO A 347 -8.53 -8.06 2.07
CA PRO A 347 -9.01 -7.38 0.86
C PRO A 347 -8.97 -8.32 -0.35
N PRO A 348 -9.98 -8.28 -1.24
CA PRO A 348 -9.91 -9.03 -2.49
C PRO A 348 -8.79 -8.46 -3.36
N LEU A 349 -8.36 -9.25 -4.35
CA LEU A 349 -7.43 -8.79 -5.37
C LEU A 349 -8.06 -7.59 -6.12
N SER A 350 -7.23 -6.69 -6.66
CA SER A 350 -7.77 -5.63 -7.50
C SER A 350 -8.40 -6.22 -8.77
N GLN A 351 -9.59 -5.74 -9.14
CA GLN A 351 -10.36 -6.29 -10.25
C GLN A 351 -9.60 -6.28 -11.57
N GLN A 352 -8.75 -5.27 -11.81
CA GLN A 352 -7.92 -5.22 -13.01
C GLN A 352 -6.92 -6.35 -13.05
N ILE A 353 -6.23 -6.62 -11.94
CA ILE A 353 -5.25 -7.70 -11.92
C ILE A 353 -5.99 -9.02 -12.14
N GLU A 354 -7.07 -9.24 -11.41
CA GLU A 354 -7.94 -10.42 -11.59
C GLU A 354 -8.41 -10.59 -13.04
N ASN A 355 -8.82 -9.50 -13.70
CA ASN A 355 -9.27 -9.51 -15.09
C ASN A 355 -8.16 -9.82 -16.10
N GLU A 356 -6.90 -9.48 -15.78
CA GLU A 356 -5.74 -9.65 -16.65
C GLU A 356 -4.98 -10.97 -16.39
N LEU A 357 -5.16 -11.58 -15.22
CA LEU A 357 -4.59 -12.89 -14.89
C LEU A 357 -4.99 -13.92 -15.94
N TYR A 358 -3.99 -14.69 -16.39
CA TYR A 358 -4.11 -15.72 -17.42
C TYR A 358 -4.57 -15.22 -18.81
N LYS A 359 -4.69 -13.90 -19.01
CA LYS A 359 -4.99 -13.28 -20.32
C LYS A 359 -3.78 -12.54 -20.86
N THR A 360 -3.39 -11.46 -20.19
CA THR A 360 -2.18 -10.69 -20.54
C THR A 360 -1.07 -10.94 -19.52
N LEU A 361 -1.42 -11.11 -18.26
CA LEU A 361 -0.53 -11.55 -17.19
C LEU A 361 -0.43 -13.08 -17.22
N ILE A 362 0.66 -13.58 -17.81
CA ILE A 362 0.94 -15.01 -17.92
C ILE A 362 1.86 -15.39 -16.76
N MET A 363 1.56 -16.53 -16.11
CA MET A 363 2.38 -17.07 -15.03
C MET A 363 3.78 -17.40 -15.56
N TYR A 364 4.80 -17.17 -14.72
CA TYR A 364 6.18 -17.55 -15.02
C TYR A 364 6.36 -19.05 -15.21
#